data_AF-A0A6V8N8V7-F1
#
_entry.id   AF-A0A6V8N8V7-F1
#
_cell.length_a   1.000
_cell.length_b   1.000
_cell.length_c   1.000
_cell.angle_alpha   90.00
_cell.angle_beta   90.00
_cell.angle_gamma   90.00
#
_symmetry.space_group_name_H-M   'P 1'
#
loop_
_entity.id
_entity.type
_entity.pdbx_description
1 polymer ?
#
loop_
_entity_poly.entity_id
_entity_poly.type
_entity_poly.pdbx_seq_one_letter_code
_entity_poly.pdbx_strand_id
1 'polypeptide(L)'
;MSKPDHTPISVLREVPFPLVLAAFLVSGCVLAVPLFLELVRGCGHDIPQPELSADYLKALVWAGVLGLGILFWPVGGQDKRLLLIGWCAKVAVALGAMLAYENRYGLDAYMYFDESRGDFQFSAYSFTDGTANLINLARMHNLLIPDSYHAMKVSFAMLGLVGIYFFYRAGVLFLGREERRIFYLLCFFPGILFWSSILGKDPLVFMGIALYSFGVVGWTRRRQARYLVAIAAGVAAAVFIRQWLGIIMLVPLCLLVLRGVRGFAAKSVFTVFVAAALVVSAGPFLQRFKIEAITDLLTVADSTTKGFVSTAGGSTQELDVDLTNPRAVLAFLPKAAFTALFRPLPGEIMNPFGLLAGLESALLLGLLLLSLKRSRLRDLKEPLVQWCLLFLVIWALLNGIVSSANFGVGVRYKLQVLPLLLGLLMYLARRRKVPHARLQSASARAAYLAGPDAGASPGPSPDLSS
;
A
#
# COMPACT_ATOMS: atom_id res chain seq x y z
N MET A 1 0.37 -78.29 -8.23
CA MET A 1 -0.62 -77.20 -8.17
C MET A 1 -0.38 -76.41 -6.87
N SER A 2 0.45 -75.36 -6.92
CA SER A 2 0.64 -74.45 -5.79
C SER A 2 -0.08 -73.13 -6.09
N LYS A 3 -1.12 -72.80 -5.32
CA LYS A 3 -1.78 -71.49 -5.33
C LYS A 3 -0.77 -70.41 -4.92
N PRO A 4 -0.75 -69.24 -5.58
CA PRO A 4 -0.08 -68.08 -5.01
C PRO A 4 -0.96 -67.48 -3.90
N ASP A 5 -0.35 -67.27 -2.73
CA ASP A 5 -0.94 -66.61 -1.57
C ASP A 5 -1.22 -65.13 -1.87
N HIS A 6 -2.50 -64.78 -2.00
CA HIS A 6 -2.96 -63.39 -2.02
C HIS A 6 -3.27 -62.94 -0.59
N THR A 7 -2.27 -62.44 0.13
CA THR A 7 -2.51 -61.71 1.39
C THR A 7 -2.77 -60.21 1.11
N PRO A 8 -3.69 -59.56 1.84
CA PRO A 8 -4.09 -58.15 1.60
C PRO A 8 -2.96 -57.12 1.76
N ILE A 9 -1.83 -57.53 2.32
CA ILE A 9 -0.68 -56.67 2.65
C ILE A 9 0.20 -56.41 1.40
N SER A 10 0.10 -57.26 0.38
CA SER A 10 0.88 -57.11 -0.87
C SER A 10 0.39 -55.96 -1.77
N VAL A 11 -0.87 -55.52 -1.61
CA VAL A 11 -1.46 -54.43 -2.41
C VAL A 11 -1.02 -53.04 -1.93
N LEU A 12 -0.62 -52.90 -0.66
CA LEU A 12 -0.19 -51.61 -0.09
C LEU A 12 1.25 -51.21 -0.46
N ARG A 13 2.03 -52.10 -1.09
CA ARG A 13 3.39 -51.81 -1.54
C ARG A 13 3.47 -51.08 -2.88
N GLU A 14 2.37 -51.00 -3.63
CA GLU A 14 2.35 -50.38 -4.96
C GLU A 14 1.71 -48.99 -5.00
N VAL A 15 1.21 -48.47 -3.87
CA VAL A 15 0.69 -47.09 -3.83
C VAL A 15 1.86 -46.12 -3.64
N PRO A 16 2.21 -45.27 -4.62
CA PRO A 16 3.36 -44.39 -4.50
C PRO A 16 3.13 -43.42 -3.33
N PHE A 17 4.10 -43.30 -2.43
CA PHE A 17 4.07 -42.45 -1.23
C PHE A 17 3.52 -41.01 -1.44
N PRO A 18 3.77 -40.31 -2.58
CA PRO A 18 3.15 -39.03 -2.88
C PRO A 18 1.61 -39.08 -2.98
N LEU A 19 1.05 -40.20 -3.39
CA LEU A 19 -0.39 -40.41 -3.57
C LEU A 19 -1.08 -40.68 -2.23
N VAL A 20 -0.41 -41.39 -1.32
CA VAL A 20 -0.84 -41.55 0.08
C VAL A 20 -0.75 -40.22 0.83
N LEU A 21 0.32 -39.44 0.63
CA LEU A 21 0.49 -38.12 1.23
C LEU A 21 -0.54 -37.12 0.68
N ALA A 22 -0.82 -37.14 -0.64
CA ALA A 22 -1.86 -36.33 -1.25
C ALA A 22 -3.25 -36.72 -0.74
N ALA A 23 -3.55 -38.01 -0.61
CA ALA A 23 -4.79 -38.48 -0.02
C ALA A 23 -4.93 -38.04 1.45
N PHE A 24 -3.87 -38.13 2.27
CA PHE A 24 -3.88 -37.65 3.66
C PHE A 24 -4.05 -36.14 3.77
N LEU A 25 -3.40 -35.36 2.89
CA LEU A 25 -3.56 -33.90 2.83
C LEU A 25 -4.98 -33.54 2.38
N VAL A 26 -5.53 -34.23 1.39
CA VAL A 26 -6.90 -34.02 0.91
C VAL A 26 -7.91 -34.42 1.98
N SER A 27 -7.76 -35.59 2.63
CA SER A 27 -8.63 -36.03 3.73
C SER A 27 -8.52 -35.11 4.95
N GLY A 28 -7.31 -34.65 5.29
CA GLY A 28 -7.10 -33.67 6.36
C GLY A 28 -7.73 -32.32 6.04
N CYS A 29 -7.63 -31.86 4.79
CA CYS A 29 -8.34 -30.66 4.32
C CYS A 29 -9.86 -30.85 4.35
N VAL A 30 -10.38 -31.99 3.90
CA VAL A 30 -11.82 -32.30 3.89
C VAL A 30 -12.38 -32.39 5.31
N LEU A 31 -11.63 -32.93 6.27
CA LEU A 31 -12.02 -32.98 7.68
C LEU A 31 -11.91 -31.60 8.38
N ALA A 32 -10.98 -30.75 7.93
CA ALA A 32 -10.83 -29.39 8.46
C ALA A 32 -11.86 -28.40 7.89
N VAL A 33 -12.43 -28.67 6.71
CA VAL A 33 -13.39 -27.79 6.04
C VAL A 33 -14.64 -27.52 6.89
N PRO A 34 -15.32 -28.53 7.49
CA PRO A 34 -16.47 -28.26 8.37
C PRO A 34 -16.13 -27.38 9.56
N LEU A 35 -15.04 -27.68 10.28
CA LEU A 35 -14.57 -26.90 11.43
C LEU A 35 -14.21 -25.45 11.02
N PHE A 36 -13.59 -25.30 9.86
CA PHE A 36 -13.25 -24.00 9.31
C PHE A 36 -14.50 -23.21 8.91
N LEU A 37 -15.51 -23.86 8.32
CA LEU A 37 -16.78 -23.23 7.97
C LEU A 37 -17.59 -22.83 9.21
N GLU A 38 -17.48 -23.58 10.32
CA GLU A 38 -18.01 -23.15 11.63
C GLU A 38 -17.30 -21.89 12.14
N LEU A 39 -15.97 -21.82 12.02
CA LEU A 39 -15.22 -20.61 12.34
C LEU A 39 -15.65 -19.42 11.47
N VAL A 40 -15.86 -19.64 10.17
CA VAL A 40 -16.37 -18.60 9.25
C VAL A 40 -17.75 -18.12 9.71
N ARG A 41 -18.66 -19.01 10.10
CA ARG A 41 -19.98 -18.62 10.62
C ARG A 41 -19.87 -17.84 11.94
N GLY A 42 -19.01 -18.29 12.84
CA GLY A 42 -18.80 -17.63 14.13
C GLY A 42 -18.19 -16.23 13.98
N CYS A 43 -17.15 -16.10 13.17
CA CYS A 43 -16.49 -14.80 12.93
C CYS A 43 -17.27 -13.88 11.99
N GLY A 44 -18.07 -14.44 11.08
CA GLY A 44 -18.80 -13.70 10.07
C GLY A 44 -20.23 -13.32 10.46
N HIS A 45 -20.63 -13.48 11.73
CA HIS A 45 -22.02 -13.35 12.16
C HIS A 45 -22.66 -11.97 11.86
N ASP A 46 -21.84 -10.91 11.80
CA ASP A 46 -22.29 -9.55 11.47
C ASP A 46 -22.30 -9.25 9.95
N ILE A 47 -21.78 -10.15 9.11
CA ILE A 47 -21.76 -9.96 7.66
C ILE A 47 -23.20 -10.12 7.15
N PRO A 48 -23.74 -9.18 6.35
CA PRO A 48 -25.11 -9.23 5.86
C PRO A 48 -25.28 -10.25 4.72
N GLN A 49 -25.02 -11.52 5.01
CA GLN A 49 -25.10 -12.65 4.10
C GLN A 49 -25.70 -13.87 4.85
N PRO A 50 -26.95 -14.28 4.56
CA PRO A 50 -27.60 -15.39 5.25
C PRO A 50 -26.85 -16.73 5.11
N GLU A 51 -26.27 -17.02 3.94
CA GLU A 51 -25.60 -18.30 3.69
C GLU A 51 -24.07 -18.18 3.66
N LEU A 52 -23.48 -17.86 4.81
CA LEU A 52 -22.03 -17.63 4.95
C LEU A 52 -21.15 -18.77 4.42
N SER A 53 -21.51 -20.03 4.64
CA SER A 53 -20.69 -21.16 4.17
C SER A 53 -20.67 -21.27 2.65
N ALA A 54 -21.84 -21.14 2.00
CA ALA A 54 -21.94 -21.19 0.55
C ALA A 54 -21.24 -19.97 -0.07
N ASP A 55 -21.44 -18.79 0.50
CA ASP A 55 -20.75 -17.55 0.11
C ASP A 55 -19.23 -17.69 0.17
N TYR A 56 -18.72 -18.27 1.25
CA TYR A 56 -17.29 -18.48 1.43
C TYR A 56 -16.71 -19.49 0.42
N LEU A 57 -17.44 -20.58 0.13
CA LEU A 57 -17.03 -21.54 -0.92
C LEU A 57 -17.00 -20.89 -2.30
N LYS A 58 -18.01 -20.06 -2.65
CA LYS A 58 -17.99 -19.26 -3.89
C LYS A 58 -16.73 -18.41 -3.99
N ALA A 59 -16.33 -17.77 -2.89
CA ALA A 59 -15.14 -16.93 -2.84
C ALA A 59 -13.84 -17.72 -3.02
N LEU A 60 -13.73 -18.94 -2.48
CA LEU A 60 -12.56 -19.80 -2.69
C LEU A 60 -12.42 -20.21 -4.16
N VAL A 61 -13.53 -20.60 -4.80
CA VAL A 61 -13.54 -20.91 -6.24
C VAL A 61 -13.14 -19.68 -7.05
N TRP A 62 -13.72 -18.52 -6.73
CA TRP A 62 -13.39 -17.27 -7.41
C TRP A 62 -11.92 -16.87 -7.21
N ALA A 63 -11.37 -17.06 -6.02
CA ALA A 63 -9.95 -16.84 -5.75
C ALA A 63 -9.05 -17.73 -6.62
N GLY A 64 -9.46 -18.98 -6.84
CA GLY A 64 -8.81 -19.91 -7.77
C GLY A 64 -8.85 -19.41 -9.21
N VAL A 65 -10.02 -18.97 -9.69
CA VAL A 65 -10.21 -18.42 -11.05
C VAL A 65 -9.31 -17.21 -11.28
N LEU A 66 -9.33 -16.23 -10.36
CA LEU A 66 -8.49 -15.05 -10.44
C LEU A 66 -6.98 -15.39 -10.40
N GLY A 67 -6.60 -16.38 -9.56
CA GLY A 67 -5.24 -16.87 -9.48
C GLY A 67 -4.76 -17.53 -10.77
N LEU A 68 -5.59 -18.37 -11.39
CA LEU A 68 -5.32 -18.95 -12.71
C LEU A 68 -5.22 -17.86 -13.79
N GLY A 69 -6.03 -16.80 -13.68
CA GLY A 69 -5.96 -15.63 -14.55
C GLY A 69 -4.57 -14.98 -14.62
N ILE A 70 -3.81 -14.97 -13.51
CA ILE A 70 -2.44 -14.43 -13.46
C ILE A 70 -1.51 -15.13 -14.46
N LEU A 71 -1.74 -16.42 -14.73
CA LEU A 71 -0.93 -17.19 -15.69
C LEU A 71 -1.04 -16.65 -17.12
N PHE A 72 -2.13 -15.97 -17.45
CA PHE A 72 -2.41 -15.40 -18.76
C PHE A 72 -2.06 -13.90 -18.87
N TRP A 73 -1.61 -13.27 -17.77
CA TRP A 73 -1.26 -11.85 -17.80
C TRP A 73 -0.01 -11.59 -18.67
N PRO A 74 0.07 -10.40 -19.32
CA PRO A 74 1.17 -10.02 -20.21
C PRO A 74 2.40 -9.56 -19.42
N VAL A 75 2.89 -10.40 -18.51
CA VAL A 75 4.05 -10.15 -17.64
C VAL A 75 5.06 -11.30 -17.75
N GLY A 76 6.34 -11.02 -17.43
CA GLY A 76 7.39 -12.04 -17.50
C GLY A 76 7.14 -13.22 -16.55
N GLY A 77 7.62 -14.42 -16.88
CA GLY A 77 7.38 -15.63 -16.07
C GLY A 77 7.83 -15.52 -14.61
N GLN A 78 8.90 -14.75 -14.34
CA GLN A 78 9.36 -14.47 -12.98
C GLN A 78 8.36 -13.59 -12.21
N ASP A 79 7.78 -12.59 -12.87
CA ASP A 79 6.77 -11.71 -12.28
C ASP A 79 5.47 -12.48 -12.03
N LYS A 80 5.09 -13.44 -12.91
CA LYS A 80 3.95 -14.34 -12.65
C LYS A 80 4.13 -15.11 -11.34
N ARG A 81 5.32 -15.65 -11.08
CA ARG A 81 5.63 -16.34 -9.80
C ARG A 81 5.49 -15.41 -8.60
N LEU A 82 6.00 -14.18 -8.70
CA LEU A 82 5.86 -13.18 -7.63
C LEU A 82 4.39 -12.87 -7.34
N LEU A 83 3.62 -12.62 -8.40
CA LEU A 83 2.19 -12.33 -8.32
C LEU A 83 1.39 -13.49 -7.72
N LEU A 84 1.67 -14.73 -8.10
CA LEU A 84 1.02 -15.91 -7.51
C LEU A 84 1.32 -16.06 -6.01
N ILE A 85 2.58 -15.85 -5.59
CA ILE A 85 2.95 -15.86 -4.17
C ILE A 85 2.21 -14.75 -3.42
N GLY A 86 2.19 -13.54 -3.98
CA GLY A 86 1.45 -12.42 -3.41
C GLY A 86 -0.05 -12.67 -3.37
N TRP A 87 -0.59 -13.35 -4.38
CA TRP A 87 -2.01 -13.72 -4.44
C TRP A 87 -2.39 -14.69 -3.35
N CYS A 88 -1.60 -15.74 -3.10
CA CYS A 88 -1.84 -16.66 -1.99
C CYS A 88 -1.87 -15.93 -0.65
N ALA A 89 -0.93 -15.00 -0.42
CA ALA A 89 -0.91 -14.19 0.79
C ALA A 89 -2.14 -13.28 0.91
N LYS A 90 -2.59 -12.69 -0.21
CA LYS A 90 -3.79 -11.86 -0.29
C LYS A 90 -5.06 -12.64 0.03
N VAL A 91 -5.21 -13.84 -0.53
CA VAL A 91 -6.35 -14.72 -0.25
C VAL A 91 -6.37 -15.12 1.23
N ALA A 92 -5.22 -15.51 1.79
CA ALA A 92 -5.11 -15.86 3.21
C ALA A 92 -5.51 -14.69 4.14
N VAL A 93 -5.18 -13.46 3.75
CA VAL A 93 -5.56 -12.27 4.54
C VAL A 93 -7.03 -11.89 4.32
N ALA A 94 -7.50 -11.83 3.07
CA ALA A 94 -8.87 -11.43 2.74
C ALA A 94 -9.91 -12.42 3.31
N LEU A 95 -9.63 -13.72 3.24
CA LEU A 95 -10.55 -14.77 3.66
C LEU A 95 -10.23 -15.33 5.06
N GLY A 96 -9.05 -15.06 5.62
CA GLY A 96 -8.66 -15.53 6.95
C GLY A 96 -8.51 -14.40 7.96
N ALA A 97 -7.42 -13.63 7.87
CA ALA A 97 -7.11 -12.60 8.87
C ALA A 97 -8.17 -11.50 8.98
N MET A 98 -8.82 -11.13 7.86
CA MET A 98 -9.89 -10.13 7.88
C MET A 98 -11.18 -10.61 8.53
N LEU A 99 -11.50 -11.91 8.52
CA LEU A 99 -12.66 -12.41 9.25
C LEU A 99 -12.57 -12.10 10.74
N ALA A 100 -11.39 -12.26 11.33
CA ALA A 100 -11.17 -11.94 12.74
C ALA A 100 -11.32 -10.44 13.04
N TYR A 101 -11.07 -9.59 12.04
CA TYR A 101 -11.27 -8.15 12.13
C TYR A 101 -12.75 -7.77 11.96
N GLU A 102 -13.41 -8.33 10.95
CA GLU A 102 -14.85 -8.20 10.66
C GLU A 102 -15.72 -8.61 11.86
N ASN A 103 -15.31 -9.66 12.58
CA ASN A 103 -15.98 -10.12 13.81
C ASN A 103 -15.97 -9.09 14.97
N ARG A 104 -15.12 -8.07 14.91
CA ARG A 104 -14.90 -7.13 16.03
C ARG A 104 -15.25 -5.69 15.70
N TYR A 105 -15.38 -5.36 14.42
CA TYR A 105 -15.60 -4.00 13.96
C TYR A 105 -16.71 -3.98 12.91
N GLY A 106 -17.68 -3.08 13.09
CA GLY A 106 -18.64 -2.74 12.04
C GLY A 106 -17.92 -2.02 10.90
N LEU A 107 -18.02 -2.54 9.68
CA LEU A 107 -17.31 -2.01 8.52
C LEU A 107 -18.27 -1.38 7.50
N ASP A 108 -17.82 -0.29 6.87
CA ASP A 108 -18.47 0.30 5.69
C ASP A 108 -18.68 -0.75 4.56
N ALA A 109 -17.86 -1.80 4.56
CA ALA A 109 -17.96 -2.94 3.66
C ALA A 109 -19.35 -3.60 3.66
N TYR A 110 -20.03 -3.64 4.81
CA TYR A 110 -21.35 -4.25 4.93
C TYR A 110 -22.41 -3.43 4.21
N MET A 111 -22.37 -2.10 4.36
CA MET A 111 -23.20 -1.17 3.60
C MET A 111 -22.95 -1.31 2.10
N TYR A 112 -21.69 -1.33 1.66
CA TYR A 112 -21.36 -1.45 0.24
C TYR A 112 -21.90 -2.74 -0.38
N PHE A 113 -21.88 -3.85 0.37
CA PHE A 113 -22.43 -5.10 -0.10
C PHE A 113 -23.95 -5.15 -0.04
N ASP A 114 -24.56 -4.74 1.05
CA ASP A 114 -26.01 -4.81 1.21
C ASP A 114 -26.73 -3.93 0.17
N GLU A 115 -26.27 -2.69 -0.02
CA GLU A 115 -26.83 -1.77 -1.02
C GLU A 115 -26.47 -2.15 -2.48
N SER A 116 -25.55 -3.10 -2.67
CA SER A 116 -25.21 -3.62 -4.00
C SER A 116 -26.22 -4.60 -4.58
N ARG A 117 -27.22 -5.01 -3.79
CA ARG A 117 -28.30 -5.91 -4.25
C ARG A 117 -29.32 -5.23 -5.16
N GLY A 118 -29.29 -3.89 -5.25
CA GLY A 118 -30.08 -3.14 -6.20
C GLY A 118 -29.51 -3.14 -7.63
N ASP A 119 -30.24 -2.56 -8.57
CA ASP A 119 -29.86 -2.55 -9.98
C ASP A 119 -28.67 -1.64 -10.27
N PHE A 120 -27.75 -2.15 -11.09
CA PHE A 120 -26.64 -1.37 -11.64
C PHE A 120 -27.14 -0.33 -12.65
N GLN A 121 -26.70 0.93 -12.51
CA GLN A 121 -27.04 2.00 -13.43
C GLN A 121 -25.81 2.85 -13.75
N PHE A 122 -25.45 2.99 -15.03
CA PHE A 122 -24.32 3.85 -15.42
C PHE A 122 -24.51 5.31 -15.02
N SER A 123 -25.75 5.80 -15.00
CA SER A 123 -26.12 7.16 -14.58
C SER A 123 -25.96 7.42 -13.09
N ALA A 124 -25.82 6.37 -12.26
CA ALA A 124 -25.65 6.52 -10.82
C ALA A 124 -24.22 6.94 -10.42
N TYR A 125 -23.28 6.96 -11.36
CA TYR A 125 -21.93 7.45 -11.10
C TYR A 125 -21.87 8.98 -11.05
N SER A 126 -21.18 9.49 -10.03
CA SER A 126 -20.98 10.93 -9.83
C SER A 126 -19.55 11.23 -9.40
N PHE A 127 -18.93 12.26 -9.97
CA PHE A 127 -17.59 12.70 -9.56
C PHE A 127 -17.52 13.22 -8.11
N THR A 128 -18.66 13.49 -7.48
CA THR A 128 -18.73 14.09 -6.13
C THR A 128 -19.01 13.08 -5.03
N ASP A 129 -19.38 11.84 -5.36
CA ASP A 129 -19.83 10.85 -4.38
C ASP A 129 -19.12 9.50 -4.49
N GLY A 130 -17.98 9.38 -3.81
CA GLY A 130 -17.22 8.14 -3.77
C GLY A 130 -17.94 6.98 -3.09
N THR A 131 -18.93 7.22 -2.22
CA THR A 131 -19.71 6.14 -1.58
C THR A 131 -20.67 5.54 -2.59
N ALA A 132 -21.48 6.39 -3.23
CA ALA A 132 -22.40 5.94 -4.28
C ALA A 132 -21.66 5.25 -5.44
N ASN A 133 -20.50 5.78 -5.84
CA ASN A 133 -19.66 5.16 -6.87
C ASN A 133 -19.20 3.76 -6.47
N LEU A 134 -18.83 3.55 -5.21
CA LEU A 134 -18.40 2.24 -4.74
C LEU A 134 -19.56 1.25 -4.67
N ILE A 135 -20.74 1.69 -4.20
CA ILE A 135 -21.96 0.88 -4.21
C ILE A 135 -22.31 0.47 -5.63
N ASN A 136 -22.31 1.41 -6.58
CA ASN A 136 -22.61 1.11 -7.98
C ASN A 136 -21.55 0.20 -8.64
N LEU A 137 -20.28 0.32 -8.23
CA LEU A 137 -19.24 -0.63 -8.64
C LEU A 137 -19.48 -2.02 -8.05
N ALA A 138 -19.94 -2.13 -6.81
CA ALA A 138 -20.35 -3.39 -6.21
C ALA A 138 -21.57 -4.00 -6.93
N ARG A 139 -22.54 -3.19 -7.36
CA ARG A 139 -23.66 -3.65 -8.21
C ARG A 139 -23.17 -4.22 -9.54
N MET A 140 -22.21 -3.54 -10.17
CA MET A 140 -21.57 -4.03 -11.39
C MET A 140 -20.84 -5.37 -11.15
N HIS A 141 -20.19 -5.53 -9.99
CA HIS A 141 -19.54 -6.78 -9.61
C HIS A 141 -20.54 -7.93 -9.44
N ASN A 142 -21.73 -7.67 -8.89
CA ASN A 142 -22.80 -8.66 -8.76
C ASN A 142 -23.32 -9.20 -10.11
N LEU A 143 -23.09 -8.50 -11.23
CA LEU A 143 -23.38 -9.02 -12.57
C LEU A 143 -22.45 -10.18 -12.97
N LEU A 144 -21.24 -10.22 -12.40
CA LEU A 144 -20.26 -11.29 -12.63
C LEU A 144 -20.46 -12.44 -11.65
N ILE A 145 -20.61 -12.11 -10.36
CA ILE A 145 -20.78 -13.08 -9.28
C ILE A 145 -21.92 -12.60 -8.39
N PRO A 146 -23.13 -13.13 -8.58
CA PRO A 146 -24.28 -12.68 -7.81
C PRO A 146 -24.14 -12.95 -6.32
N ASP A 147 -24.43 -11.90 -5.54
CA ASP A 147 -24.69 -11.94 -4.10
C ASP A 147 -23.62 -12.71 -3.31
N SER A 148 -22.36 -12.28 -3.44
CA SER A 148 -21.25 -12.85 -2.67
C SER A 148 -20.32 -11.80 -2.06
N TYR A 149 -20.40 -11.64 -0.73
CA TYR A 149 -19.57 -10.71 0.03
C TYR A 149 -18.09 -11.09 -0.09
N HIS A 150 -17.79 -12.36 0.19
CA HIS A 150 -16.41 -12.85 0.19
C HIS A 150 -15.79 -12.84 -1.21
N ALA A 151 -16.55 -13.15 -2.28
CA ALA A 151 -16.01 -13.09 -3.64
C ALA A 151 -15.75 -11.66 -4.09
N MET A 152 -16.61 -10.71 -3.69
CA MET A 152 -16.36 -9.29 -3.93
C MET A 152 -15.11 -8.82 -3.18
N LYS A 153 -14.97 -9.14 -1.88
CA LYS A 153 -13.76 -8.85 -1.10
C LYS A 153 -12.49 -9.40 -1.76
N VAL A 154 -12.53 -10.64 -2.25
CA VAL A 154 -11.42 -11.26 -3.02
C VAL A 154 -11.09 -10.46 -4.29
N SER A 155 -12.10 -9.95 -5.01
CA SER A 155 -11.89 -9.12 -6.19
C SER A 155 -11.19 -7.80 -5.86
N PHE A 156 -11.55 -7.17 -4.74
CA PHE A 156 -10.88 -5.98 -4.23
C PHE A 156 -9.44 -6.28 -3.79
N ALA A 157 -9.18 -7.44 -3.20
CA ALA A 157 -7.82 -7.88 -2.87
C ALA A 157 -6.94 -8.07 -4.13
N MET A 158 -7.54 -8.50 -5.26
CA MET A 158 -6.84 -8.58 -6.55
C MET A 158 -6.45 -7.19 -7.07
N LEU A 159 -7.33 -6.19 -6.91
CA LEU A 159 -6.99 -4.79 -7.18
C LEU A 159 -5.86 -4.30 -6.26
N GLY A 160 -5.84 -4.71 -5.00
CA GLY A 160 -4.70 -4.46 -4.13
C GLY A 160 -3.38 -5.04 -4.67
N LEU A 161 -3.39 -6.30 -5.11
CA LEU A 161 -2.22 -6.98 -5.67
C LEU A 161 -1.70 -6.29 -6.93
N VAL A 162 -2.58 -5.93 -7.85
CA VAL A 162 -2.19 -5.21 -9.07
C VAL A 162 -1.62 -3.82 -8.73
N GLY A 163 -2.12 -3.15 -7.69
CA GLY A 163 -1.52 -1.92 -7.15
C GLY A 163 -0.11 -2.14 -6.62
N ILE A 164 0.11 -3.21 -5.83
CA ILE A 164 1.45 -3.59 -5.33
C ILE A 164 2.40 -3.83 -6.50
N TYR A 165 1.93 -4.49 -7.57
CA TYR A 165 2.73 -4.74 -8.76
C TYR A 165 3.12 -3.45 -9.49
N PHE A 166 2.21 -2.49 -9.66
CA PHE A 166 2.56 -1.19 -10.25
C PHE A 166 3.59 -0.42 -9.43
N PHE A 167 3.47 -0.40 -8.09
CA PHE A 167 4.49 0.19 -7.23
C PHE A 167 5.84 -0.54 -7.33
N TYR A 168 5.83 -1.87 -7.41
CA TYR A 168 7.03 -2.66 -7.67
C TYR A 168 7.69 -2.25 -8.99
N ARG A 169 6.94 -2.22 -10.10
CA ARG A 169 7.47 -1.81 -11.42
C ARG A 169 7.94 -0.36 -11.41
N ALA A 170 7.28 0.54 -10.67
CA ALA A 170 7.75 1.91 -10.45
C ALA A 170 9.11 1.93 -9.74
N GLY A 171 9.28 1.12 -8.68
CA GLY A 171 10.54 0.96 -7.97
C GLY A 171 11.67 0.43 -8.87
N VAL A 172 11.40 -0.59 -9.69
CA VAL A 172 12.35 -1.13 -10.67
C VAL A 172 12.77 -0.07 -11.69
N LEU A 173 11.81 0.70 -12.23
CA LEU A 173 12.09 1.81 -13.16
C LEU A 173 12.90 2.92 -12.49
N PHE A 174 12.61 3.24 -11.22
CA PHE A 174 13.34 4.24 -10.46
C PHE A 174 14.80 3.83 -10.22
N LEU A 175 15.04 2.57 -9.84
CA LEU A 175 16.38 2.04 -9.58
C LEU A 175 17.17 1.69 -10.85
N GLY A 176 16.49 1.47 -11.97
CA GLY A 176 17.11 1.05 -13.23
C GLY A 176 17.60 -0.40 -13.22
N ARG A 177 17.17 -1.22 -12.26
CA ARG A 177 17.54 -2.63 -12.13
C ARG A 177 16.38 -3.44 -11.54
N GLU A 178 16.26 -4.69 -11.96
CA GLU A 178 15.31 -5.63 -11.36
C GLU A 178 15.72 -5.94 -9.91
N GLU A 179 14.77 -5.81 -8.98
CA GLU A 179 15.00 -6.02 -7.54
C GLU A 179 13.72 -6.55 -6.89
N ARG A 180 13.55 -7.88 -6.95
CA ARG A 180 12.34 -8.57 -6.47
C ARG A 180 12.08 -8.36 -4.98
N ARG A 181 13.10 -7.99 -4.20
CA ARG A 181 12.95 -7.66 -2.78
C ARG A 181 11.99 -6.49 -2.55
N ILE A 182 11.85 -5.58 -3.52
CA ILE A 182 10.84 -4.51 -3.46
C ILE A 182 9.44 -5.12 -3.47
N PHE A 183 9.16 -6.06 -4.38
CA PHE A 183 7.86 -6.71 -4.45
C PHE A 183 7.53 -7.39 -3.12
N TYR A 184 8.45 -8.21 -2.59
CA TYR A 184 8.21 -8.91 -1.32
C TYR A 184 8.04 -7.96 -0.15
N LEU A 185 8.84 -6.90 -0.06
CA LEU A 185 8.66 -5.88 0.97
C LEU A 185 7.26 -5.27 0.88
N LEU A 186 6.84 -4.78 -0.29
CA LEU A 186 5.53 -4.14 -0.44
C LEU A 186 4.38 -5.14 -0.22
N CYS A 187 4.55 -6.37 -0.70
CA CYS A 187 3.53 -7.40 -0.60
C CYS A 187 3.30 -7.92 0.82
N PHE A 188 4.36 -8.01 1.63
CA PHE A 188 4.31 -8.55 2.99
C PHE A 188 4.41 -7.49 4.08
N PHE A 189 4.43 -6.21 3.73
CA PHE A 189 4.31 -5.15 4.73
C PHE A 189 2.90 -5.18 5.32
N PRO A 190 2.73 -5.30 6.66
CA PRO A 190 1.45 -5.64 7.28
C PRO A 190 0.29 -4.74 6.83
N GLY A 191 0.45 -3.42 6.90
CA GLY A 191 -0.57 -2.45 6.54
C GLY A 191 -0.88 -2.44 5.05
N ILE A 192 0.12 -2.67 4.18
CA ILE A 192 -0.13 -2.83 2.73
C ILE A 192 -0.92 -4.10 2.49
N LEU A 193 -0.44 -5.23 3.00
CA LEU A 193 -1.05 -6.55 2.81
C LEU A 193 -2.49 -6.56 3.30
N PHE A 194 -2.73 -6.04 4.51
CA PHE A 194 -4.05 -6.00 5.14
C PHE A 194 -4.97 -5.00 4.43
N TRP A 195 -4.71 -3.69 4.49
CA TRP A 195 -5.70 -2.69 4.05
C TRP A 195 -5.95 -2.65 2.54
N SER A 196 -5.03 -3.12 1.70
CA SER A 196 -5.33 -3.29 0.27
C SER A 196 -6.05 -4.60 -0.07
N SER A 197 -6.50 -5.38 0.93
CA SER A 197 -7.31 -6.60 0.75
C SER A 197 -8.77 -6.44 1.18
N ILE A 198 -9.15 -5.27 1.69
CA ILE A 198 -10.48 -5.03 2.26
C ILE A 198 -11.50 -4.79 1.16
N LEU A 199 -12.76 -5.15 1.37
CA LEU A 199 -13.85 -4.61 0.57
C LEU A 199 -14.05 -3.13 0.93
N GLY A 200 -13.75 -2.21 0.00
CA GLY A 200 -13.90 -0.79 0.30
C GLY A 200 -13.21 0.14 -0.69
N LYS A 201 -13.19 1.42 -0.35
CA LYS A 201 -12.58 2.48 -1.18
C LYS A 201 -11.05 2.33 -1.26
N ASP A 202 -10.44 1.72 -0.26
CA ASP A 202 -8.99 1.78 -0.05
C ASP A 202 -8.18 1.02 -1.12
N PRO A 203 -8.52 -0.22 -1.56
CA PRO A 203 -7.80 -0.88 -2.65
C PRO A 203 -7.93 -0.17 -4.00
N LEU A 204 -9.09 0.43 -4.30
CA LEU A 204 -9.30 1.19 -5.54
C LEU A 204 -8.44 2.44 -5.58
N VAL A 205 -8.43 3.20 -4.48
CA VAL A 205 -7.59 4.38 -4.31
C VAL A 205 -6.12 3.98 -4.39
N PHE A 206 -5.72 2.91 -3.69
CA PHE A 206 -4.36 2.40 -3.70
C PHE A 206 -3.90 2.02 -5.10
N MET A 207 -4.75 1.34 -5.88
CA MET A 207 -4.52 1.04 -7.29
C MET A 207 -4.33 2.31 -8.12
N GLY A 208 -5.21 3.30 -7.97
CA GLY A 208 -5.12 4.56 -8.71
C GLY A 208 -3.81 5.30 -8.44
N ILE A 209 -3.39 5.38 -7.17
CA ILE A 209 -2.12 5.99 -6.77
C ILE A 209 -0.92 5.17 -7.29
N ALA A 210 -1.03 3.83 -7.29
CA ALA A 210 0.02 2.95 -7.81
C ALA A 210 0.24 3.15 -9.32
N LEU A 211 -0.85 3.15 -10.10
CA LEU A 211 -0.82 3.36 -11.54
C LEU A 211 -0.28 4.75 -11.89
N TYR A 212 -0.72 5.77 -11.16
CA TYR A 212 -0.20 7.13 -11.26
C TYR A 212 1.31 7.17 -10.98
N SER A 213 1.77 6.57 -9.87
CA SER A 213 3.18 6.56 -9.47
C SER A 213 4.05 5.84 -10.50
N PHE A 214 3.57 4.72 -11.05
CA PHE A 214 4.20 4.02 -12.16
C PHE A 214 4.32 4.91 -13.40
N GLY A 215 3.25 5.63 -13.74
CA GLY A 215 3.23 6.62 -14.81
C GLY A 215 4.23 7.76 -14.59
N VAL A 216 4.25 8.38 -13.42
CA VAL A 216 5.18 9.49 -13.11
C VAL A 216 6.63 9.05 -13.20
N VAL A 217 6.99 7.93 -12.58
CA VAL A 217 8.35 7.42 -12.61
C VAL A 217 8.74 7.02 -14.04
N GLY A 218 7.86 6.31 -14.74
CA GLY A 218 8.09 5.85 -16.11
C GLY A 218 8.22 6.99 -17.11
N TRP A 219 7.35 8.00 -17.05
CA TRP A 219 7.45 9.20 -17.88
C TRP A 219 8.75 9.94 -17.61
N THR A 220 9.12 10.14 -16.35
CA THR A 220 10.37 10.83 -15.99
C THR A 220 11.61 10.11 -16.52
N ARG A 221 11.62 8.76 -16.45
CA ARG A 221 12.78 7.94 -16.85
C ARG A 221 12.85 7.61 -18.34
N ARG A 222 11.71 7.45 -19.02
CA ARG A 222 11.62 6.90 -20.39
C ARG A 222 10.94 7.84 -21.39
N ARG A 223 10.20 8.85 -20.93
CA ARG A 223 9.50 9.86 -21.77
C ARG A 223 8.53 9.29 -22.82
N GLN A 224 7.91 8.13 -22.54
CA GLN A 224 6.95 7.50 -23.45
C GLN A 224 5.49 7.89 -23.13
N ALA A 225 4.65 8.03 -24.15
CA ALA A 225 3.26 8.49 -24.01
C ALA A 225 2.37 7.54 -23.18
N ARG A 226 2.63 6.22 -23.20
CA ARG A 226 1.91 5.24 -22.38
C ARG A 226 1.91 5.57 -20.88
N TYR A 227 2.95 6.25 -20.41
CA TYR A 227 3.05 6.65 -19.01
C TYR A 227 2.18 7.87 -18.69
N LEU A 228 1.90 8.74 -19.67
CA LEU A 228 0.93 9.82 -19.52
C LEU A 228 -0.48 9.27 -19.40
N VAL A 229 -0.81 8.23 -20.17
CA VAL A 229 -2.09 7.50 -20.05
C VAL A 229 -2.21 6.88 -18.66
N ALA A 230 -1.14 6.24 -18.14
CA ALA A 230 -1.13 5.72 -16.78
C ALA A 230 -1.31 6.81 -15.71
N ILE A 231 -0.68 7.99 -15.88
CA ILE A 231 -0.90 9.15 -14.99
C ILE A 231 -2.37 9.56 -15.01
N ALA A 232 -2.96 9.77 -16.19
CA ALA A 232 -4.33 10.23 -16.33
C ALA A 232 -5.33 9.21 -15.76
N ALA A 233 -5.17 7.93 -16.11
CA ALA A 233 -6.02 6.84 -15.61
C ALA A 233 -5.90 6.67 -14.09
N GLY A 234 -4.67 6.76 -13.54
CA GLY A 234 -4.44 6.67 -12.10
C GLY A 234 -5.08 7.83 -11.32
N VAL A 235 -4.95 9.07 -11.82
CA VAL A 235 -5.61 10.25 -11.24
C VAL A 235 -7.13 10.10 -11.32
N ALA A 236 -7.67 9.71 -12.47
CA ALA A 236 -9.11 9.53 -12.65
C ALA A 236 -9.66 8.48 -11.68
N ALA A 237 -9.03 7.30 -11.57
CA ALA A 237 -9.44 6.24 -10.66
C ALA A 237 -9.41 6.68 -9.19
N ALA A 238 -8.36 7.42 -8.78
CA ALA A 238 -8.22 7.91 -7.42
C ALA A 238 -9.26 9.00 -7.09
N VAL A 239 -9.39 10.01 -7.95
CA VAL A 239 -10.31 11.16 -7.78
C VAL A 239 -11.77 10.69 -7.80
N PHE A 240 -12.09 9.71 -8.64
CA PHE A 240 -13.42 9.12 -8.74
C PHE A 240 -13.93 8.54 -7.41
N ILE A 241 -13.02 8.07 -6.54
CA ILE A 241 -13.38 7.54 -5.23
C ILE A 241 -13.13 8.58 -4.11
N ARG A 242 -12.05 9.38 -4.22
CA ARG A 242 -11.68 10.41 -3.24
C ARG A 242 -11.18 11.66 -3.97
N GLN A 243 -12.07 12.63 -4.15
CA GLN A 243 -11.81 13.87 -4.91
C GLN A 243 -10.55 14.65 -4.48
N TRP A 244 -10.25 14.71 -3.17
CA TRP A 244 -9.10 15.42 -2.64
C TRP A 244 -7.74 14.84 -3.05
N LEU A 245 -7.70 13.59 -3.57
CA LEU A 245 -6.48 12.99 -4.12
C LEU A 245 -5.99 13.72 -5.38
N GLY A 246 -6.88 14.45 -6.07
CA GLY A 246 -6.50 15.30 -7.21
C GLY A 246 -5.40 16.29 -6.81
N ILE A 247 -5.58 16.99 -5.69
CA ILE A 247 -4.59 17.94 -5.16
C ILE A 247 -3.29 17.23 -4.80
N ILE A 248 -3.38 16.11 -4.08
CA ILE A 248 -2.23 15.33 -3.61
C ILE A 248 -1.38 14.80 -4.78
N MET A 249 -2.02 14.41 -5.89
CA MET A 249 -1.34 13.81 -7.03
C MET A 249 -0.88 14.87 -8.05
N LEU A 250 -1.68 15.91 -8.30
CA LEU A 250 -1.41 16.86 -9.38
C LEU A 250 -0.42 17.96 -8.98
N VAL A 251 -0.44 18.43 -7.73
CA VAL A 251 0.48 19.49 -7.28
C VAL A 251 1.95 19.04 -7.33
N PRO A 252 2.34 17.85 -6.84
CA PRO A 252 3.70 17.36 -7.01
C PRO A 252 4.09 17.13 -8.48
N LEU A 253 3.12 16.76 -9.33
CA LEU A 253 3.37 16.56 -10.76
C LEU A 253 3.77 17.87 -11.46
N CYS A 254 3.15 19.00 -11.10
CA CYS A 254 3.56 20.32 -11.58
C CYS A 254 5.04 20.59 -11.33
N LEU A 255 5.55 20.27 -10.13
CA LEU A 255 6.96 20.45 -9.79
C LEU A 255 7.90 19.71 -10.77
N LEU A 256 7.55 18.47 -11.12
CA LEU A 256 8.33 17.67 -12.07
C LEU A 256 8.30 18.25 -13.47
N VAL A 257 7.14 18.72 -13.93
CA VAL A 257 7.02 19.28 -15.28
C VAL A 257 7.77 20.61 -15.41
N LEU A 258 7.64 21.49 -14.42
CA LEU A 258 8.34 22.77 -14.40
C LEU A 258 9.86 22.59 -14.45
N ARG A 259 10.39 21.54 -13.81
CA ARG A 259 11.82 21.18 -13.85
C ARG A 259 12.24 20.39 -15.10
N GLY A 260 11.38 19.51 -15.61
CA GLY A 260 11.74 18.48 -16.59
C GLY A 260 11.48 18.83 -18.06
N VAL A 261 10.60 19.81 -18.34
CA VAL A 261 10.33 20.30 -19.69
C VAL A 261 11.23 21.52 -19.97
N ARG A 262 11.72 21.68 -21.20
CA ARG A 262 12.57 22.84 -21.56
C ARG A 262 11.80 23.96 -22.28
N GLY A 263 10.78 23.63 -23.08
CA GLY A 263 9.99 24.62 -23.81
C GLY A 263 8.95 25.33 -22.96
N PHE A 264 8.91 26.67 -23.04
CA PHE A 264 7.95 27.50 -22.30
C PHE A 264 6.49 27.17 -22.67
N ALA A 265 6.16 27.06 -23.96
CA ALA A 265 4.80 26.73 -24.41
C ALA A 265 4.29 25.39 -23.86
N ALA A 266 5.12 24.34 -23.91
CA ALA A 266 4.76 23.03 -23.37
C ALA A 266 4.57 23.05 -21.84
N LYS A 267 5.37 23.86 -21.11
CA LYS A 267 5.16 24.07 -19.67
C LYS A 267 3.84 24.78 -19.41
N SER A 268 3.54 25.84 -20.15
CA SER A 268 2.30 26.62 -19.96
C SER A 268 1.07 25.77 -20.25
N VAL A 269 1.05 25.03 -21.36
CA VAL A 269 -0.06 24.12 -21.71
C VAL A 269 -0.26 23.06 -20.63
N PHE A 270 0.81 22.41 -20.17
CA PHE A 270 0.69 21.40 -19.12
C PHE A 270 0.26 22.00 -17.78
N THR A 271 0.78 23.16 -17.42
CA THR A 271 0.42 23.84 -16.17
C THR A 271 -1.05 24.27 -16.20
N VAL A 272 -1.54 24.79 -17.34
CA VAL A 272 -2.95 25.11 -17.54
C VAL A 272 -3.82 23.85 -17.47
N PHE A 273 -3.39 22.74 -18.09
CA PHE A 273 -4.09 21.46 -18.01
C PHE A 273 -4.20 20.96 -16.57
N VAL A 274 -3.11 21.00 -15.81
CA VAL A 274 -3.13 20.59 -14.40
C VAL A 274 -3.96 21.55 -13.55
N ALA A 275 -3.87 22.86 -13.79
CA ALA A 275 -4.71 23.84 -13.12
C ALA A 275 -6.19 23.59 -13.39
N ALA A 276 -6.57 23.30 -14.65
CA ALA A 276 -7.92 22.95 -15.03
C ALA A 276 -8.36 21.63 -14.35
N ALA A 277 -7.50 20.60 -14.32
CA ALA A 277 -7.80 19.36 -13.62
C ALA A 277 -7.96 19.56 -12.10
N LEU A 278 -7.18 20.47 -11.50
CA LEU A 278 -7.33 20.87 -10.10
C LEU A 278 -8.67 21.57 -9.87
N VAL A 279 -9.05 22.52 -10.73
CA VAL A 279 -10.35 23.21 -10.67
C VAL A 279 -11.51 22.22 -10.82
N VAL A 280 -11.43 21.27 -11.75
CA VAL A 280 -12.45 20.23 -11.91
C VAL A 280 -12.52 19.31 -10.68
N SER A 281 -11.38 19.02 -10.04
CA SER A 281 -11.36 18.18 -8.83
C SER A 281 -11.82 18.92 -7.56
N ALA A 282 -11.53 20.22 -7.44
CA ALA A 282 -11.79 21.01 -6.24
C ALA A 282 -13.12 21.77 -6.33
N GLY A 283 -13.56 22.18 -7.51
CA GLY A 283 -14.77 22.97 -7.72
C GLY A 283 -16.04 22.31 -7.17
N PRO A 284 -16.33 21.05 -7.52
CA PRO A 284 -17.49 20.34 -6.98
C PRO A 284 -17.41 20.13 -5.46
N PHE A 285 -16.21 19.95 -4.90
CA PHE A 285 -16.00 19.89 -3.46
C PHE A 285 -16.37 21.22 -2.79
N LEU A 286 -15.83 22.33 -3.29
CA LEU A 286 -16.11 23.67 -2.77
C LEU A 286 -17.60 24.00 -2.86
N GLN A 287 -18.26 23.64 -3.97
CA GLN A 287 -19.70 23.84 -4.15
C GLN A 287 -20.54 22.96 -3.21
N ARG A 288 -20.22 21.66 -3.09
CA ARG A 288 -20.96 20.72 -2.22
C ARG A 288 -20.96 21.17 -0.77
N PHE A 289 -19.84 21.74 -0.32
CA PHE A 289 -19.66 22.20 1.06
C PHE A 289 -19.90 23.71 1.24
N LYS A 290 -20.34 24.42 0.18
CA LYS A 290 -20.59 25.87 0.19
C LYS A 290 -19.42 26.67 0.79
N ILE A 291 -18.20 26.31 0.41
CA ILE A 291 -17.00 26.93 0.92
C ILE A 291 -16.75 28.22 0.14
N GLU A 292 -16.95 29.36 0.79
CA GLU A 292 -16.64 30.69 0.25
C GLU A 292 -15.43 31.31 0.97
N ALA A 293 -15.21 30.94 2.23
CA ALA A 293 -14.09 31.38 3.06
C ALA A 293 -13.30 30.22 3.68
N ILE A 294 -12.08 30.52 4.15
CA ILE A 294 -11.25 29.54 4.90
C ILE A 294 -11.97 29.06 6.17
N THR A 295 -12.79 29.91 6.79
CA THR A 295 -13.61 29.54 7.95
C THR A 295 -14.59 28.41 7.64
N ASP A 296 -15.10 28.34 6.41
CA ASP A 296 -16.03 27.27 6.00
C ASP A 296 -15.29 25.94 5.80
N LEU A 297 -14.05 25.98 5.30
CA LEU A 297 -13.18 24.79 5.25
C LEU A 297 -12.93 24.24 6.64
N LEU A 298 -12.76 25.13 7.63
CA LEU A 298 -12.50 24.78 9.01
C LEU A 298 -13.73 24.16 9.70
N THR A 299 -14.93 24.68 9.45
CA THR A 299 -16.18 24.09 9.98
C THR A 299 -16.49 22.74 9.32
N VAL A 300 -16.21 22.58 8.03
CA VAL A 300 -16.31 21.30 7.33
C VAL A 300 -15.28 20.30 7.87
N ALA A 301 -14.04 20.74 8.12
CA ALA A 301 -13.02 19.91 8.74
C ALA A 301 -13.42 19.47 10.15
N ASP A 302 -13.99 20.38 10.95
CA ASP A 302 -14.49 20.08 12.30
C ASP A 302 -15.65 19.08 12.29
N SER A 303 -16.69 19.32 11.48
CA SER A 303 -17.84 18.40 11.35
C SER A 303 -17.43 17.03 10.81
N THR A 304 -16.53 16.98 9.83
CA THR A 304 -15.97 15.73 9.29
C THR A 304 -15.19 14.99 10.37
N THR A 305 -14.39 15.71 11.15
CA THR A 305 -13.59 15.16 12.24
C THR A 305 -14.50 14.58 13.33
N LYS A 306 -15.56 15.29 13.73
CA LYS A 306 -16.57 14.81 14.67
C LYS A 306 -17.26 13.54 14.18
N GLY A 307 -17.53 13.42 12.87
CA GLY A 307 -18.06 12.19 12.27
C GLY A 307 -17.10 10.99 12.36
N PHE A 308 -15.79 11.22 12.27
CA PHE A 308 -14.79 10.15 12.46
C PHE A 308 -14.54 9.81 13.94
N VAL A 309 -14.74 10.77 14.84
CA VAL A 309 -14.70 10.58 16.30
C VAL A 309 -15.88 9.72 16.76
N SER A 310 -17.07 9.93 16.19
CA SER A 310 -18.29 9.18 16.53
C SER A 310 -18.32 7.76 15.95
N THR A 311 -17.36 7.38 15.10
CA THR A 311 -17.23 6.00 14.61
C THR A 311 -16.74 5.10 15.74
N ALA A 312 -17.59 4.20 16.21
CA ALA A 312 -17.29 3.26 17.28
C ALA A 312 -16.15 2.31 16.88
N GLY A 313 -15.01 2.36 17.59
CA GLY A 313 -13.85 1.50 17.29
C GLY A 313 -12.71 1.53 18.30
N GLY A 314 -12.85 2.27 19.41
CA GLY A 314 -11.85 2.31 20.50
C GLY A 314 -10.50 2.95 20.13
N SER A 315 -10.39 3.55 18.94
CA SER A 315 -9.18 4.23 18.43
C SER A 315 -9.33 5.75 18.29
N THR A 316 -10.45 6.28 18.79
CA THR A 316 -10.75 7.71 18.83
C THR A 316 -9.84 8.42 19.83
N GLN A 317 -9.47 9.66 19.53
CA GLN A 317 -8.64 10.52 20.37
C GLN A 317 -9.36 11.85 20.56
N GLU A 318 -9.28 12.39 21.77
CA GLU A 318 -9.71 13.77 22.02
C GLU A 318 -8.73 14.73 21.36
N LEU A 319 -9.27 15.58 20.48
CA LEU A 319 -8.51 16.65 19.86
C LEU A 319 -8.64 17.92 20.72
N ASP A 320 -7.56 18.26 21.42
CA ASP A 320 -7.42 19.52 22.14
C ASP A 320 -7.00 20.65 21.18
N VAL A 321 -7.79 20.87 20.13
CA VAL A 321 -7.57 21.93 19.13
C VAL A 321 -8.90 22.49 18.68
N ASP A 322 -9.06 23.81 18.82
CA ASP A 322 -10.17 24.53 18.20
C ASP A 322 -9.97 24.59 16.68
N LEU A 323 -10.64 23.68 15.97
CA LEU A 323 -10.59 23.59 14.51
C LEU A 323 -11.24 24.79 13.83
N THR A 324 -12.03 25.62 14.53
CA THR A 324 -12.65 26.83 13.96
C THR A 324 -11.68 28.01 13.86
N ASN A 325 -10.56 27.95 14.59
CA ASN A 325 -9.53 28.98 14.61
C ASN A 325 -8.37 28.65 13.64
N PRO A 326 -8.17 29.43 12.55
CA PRO A 326 -7.11 29.17 11.58
C PRO A 326 -5.69 29.13 12.17
N ARG A 327 -5.41 29.94 13.21
CA ARG A 327 -4.09 29.98 13.85
C ARG A 327 -3.83 28.71 14.65
N ALA A 328 -4.85 28.20 15.35
CA ALA A 328 -4.76 26.96 16.11
C ALA A 328 -4.52 25.76 15.16
N VAL A 329 -5.25 25.71 14.04
CA VAL A 329 -5.05 24.68 13.01
C VAL A 329 -3.65 24.75 12.41
N LEU A 330 -3.17 25.94 12.04
CA LEU A 330 -1.83 26.10 11.47
C LEU A 330 -0.73 25.64 12.44
N ALA A 331 -0.86 25.95 13.73
CA ALA A 331 0.08 25.48 14.75
C ALA A 331 0.01 23.96 14.96
N PHE A 332 -1.16 23.35 14.74
CA PHE A 332 -1.36 21.90 14.89
C PHE A 332 -0.88 21.07 13.69
N LEU A 333 -0.87 21.63 12.48
CA LEU A 333 -0.55 20.91 11.24
C LEU A 333 0.76 20.09 11.29
N PRO A 334 1.88 20.57 11.86
CA PRO A 334 3.10 19.75 11.95
C PRO A 334 2.92 18.49 12.79
N LYS A 335 2.25 18.59 13.94
CA LYS A 335 1.93 17.45 14.82
C LYS A 335 0.94 16.50 14.13
N ALA A 336 -0.04 17.06 13.41
CA ALA A 336 -1.03 16.30 12.66
C ALA A 336 -0.38 15.49 11.51
N ALA A 337 0.52 16.12 10.75
CA ALA A 337 1.27 15.46 9.68
C ALA A 337 2.19 14.36 10.19
N PHE A 338 2.87 14.58 11.32
CA PHE A 338 3.65 13.54 11.99
C PHE A 338 2.76 12.36 12.42
N THR A 339 1.59 12.67 13.00
CA THR A 339 0.62 11.67 13.44
C THR A 339 0.12 10.83 12.25
N ALA A 340 -0.19 11.45 11.11
CA ALA A 340 -0.62 10.76 9.90
C ALA A 340 0.38 9.70 9.40
N LEU A 341 1.68 9.99 9.53
CA LEU A 341 2.74 9.13 8.98
C LEU A 341 3.25 8.11 10.01
N PHE A 342 3.42 8.50 11.27
CA PHE A 342 4.21 7.75 12.26
C PHE A 342 3.46 7.35 13.53
N ARG A 343 2.18 7.69 13.66
CA ARG A 343 1.33 7.19 14.76
C ARG A 343 0.23 6.26 14.22
N PRO A 344 -0.38 5.39 15.05
CA PRO A 344 -0.13 5.19 16.49
C PRO A 344 1.25 4.57 16.76
N LEU A 345 1.83 4.84 17.93
CA LEU A 345 2.99 4.13 18.47
C LEU A 345 2.55 2.91 19.30
N PRO A 346 3.44 1.94 19.58
CA PRO A 346 3.11 0.80 20.44
C PRO A 346 2.58 1.28 21.79
N GLY A 347 1.39 0.80 22.16
CA GLY A 347 0.71 1.19 23.40
C GLY A 347 -0.22 2.41 23.29
N GLU A 348 -0.32 3.09 22.13
CA GLU A 348 -1.33 4.16 21.99
C GLU A 348 -2.74 3.61 21.73
N ILE A 349 -2.85 2.37 21.26
CA ILE A 349 -4.11 1.65 21.09
C ILE A 349 -3.98 0.28 21.76
N MET A 350 -4.75 0.08 22.83
CA MET A 350 -4.68 -1.14 23.65
C MET A 350 -5.57 -2.26 23.11
N ASN A 351 -5.31 -2.68 21.87
CA ASN A 351 -5.89 -3.89 21.29
C ASN A 351 -4.88 -4.57 20.33
N PRO A 352 -5.06 -5.85 19.95
CA PRO A 352 -4.09 -6.58 19.13
C PRO A 352 -3.79 -5.92 17.78
N PHE A 353 -4.81 -5.38 17.10
CA PHE A 353 -4.65 -4.68 15.83
C PHE A 353 -3.90 -3.35 15.99
N GLY A 354 -4.17 -2.64 17.09
CA GLY A 354 -3.51 -1.41 17.49
C GLY A 354 -2.03 -1.62 17.81
N LEU A 355 -1.67 -2.72 18.48
CA LEU A 355 -0.29 -3.08 18.73
C LEU A 355 0.46 -3.38 17.42
N LEU A 356 -0.14 -4.13 16.50
CA LEU A 356 0.45 -4.39 15.18
C LEU A 356 0.67 -3.09 14.38
N ALA A 357 -0.33 -2.19 14.38
CA ALA A 357 -0.21 -0.87 13.76
C ALA A 357 0.86 0.01 14.43
N GLY A 358 1.00 -0.10 15.76
CA GLY A 358 2.03 0.54 16.56
C GLY A 358 3.43 0.08 16.19
N LEU A 359 3.64 -1.24 16.08
CA LEU A 359 4.91 -1.84 15.69
C LEU A 359 5.30 -1.44 14.26
N GLU A 360 4.34 -1.44 13.34
CA GLU A 360 4.56 -0.95 11.97
C GLU A 360 5.02 0.51 11.96
N SER A 361 4.35 1.37 12.74
CA SER A 361 4.68 2.79 12.79
C SER A 361 6.02 3.05 13.49
N ALA A 362 6.36 2.27 14.51
CA ALA A 362 7.68 2.29 15.14
C ALA A 362 8.80 1.89 14.15
N LEU A 363 8.55 0.88 13.30
CA LEU A 363 9.47 0.49 12.24
C LEU A 363 9.66 1.63 11.23
N LEU A 364 8.58 2.28 10.77
CA LEU A 364 8.65 3.44 9.89
C LEU A 364 9.44 4.60 10.52
N LEU A 365 9.22 4.86 11.81
CA LEU A 365 9.94 5.89 12.55
C LEU A 365 11.44 5.55 12.68
N GLY A 366 11.78 4.30 12.99
CA GLY A 366 13.16 3.83 12.99
C GLY A 366 13.84 3.98 11.62
N LEU A 367 13.12 3.69 10.53
CA LEU A 367 13.59 3.90 9.16
C LEU A 367 13.77 5.39 8.84
N LEU A 368 12.89 6.26 9.33
CA LEU A 368 13.04 7.72 9.22
C LEU A 368 14.34 8.17 9.88
N LEU A 369 14.57 7.81 11.15
CA LEU A 369 15.79 8.17 11.88
C LEU A 369 17.06 7.67 11.16
N LEU A 370 17.01 6.43 10.66
CA LEU A 370 18.11 5.86 9.88
C LEU A 370 18.34 6.61 8.56
N SER A 371 17.26 7.02 7.89
CA SER A 371 17.30 7.78 6.65
C SER A 371 17.90 9.17 6.87
N LEU A 372 17.54 9.86 7.95
CA LEU A 372 18.10 11.17 8.30
C LEU A 372 19.61 11.05 8.55
N LYS A 373 20.03 10.03 9.31
CA LYS A 373 21.46 9.76 9.60
C LYS A 373 22.29 9.45 8.35
N ARG A 374 21.70 8.84 7.31
CA ARG A 374 22.44 8.34 6.13
C ARG A 374 22.20 9.14 4.84
N SER A 375 21.20 10.01 4.83
CA SER A 375 20.89 10.86 3.69
C SER A 375 22.01 11.86 3.41
N ARG A 376 22.11 12.31 2.17
CA ARG A 376 22.98 13.44 1.80
C ARG A 376 22.12 14.47 1.09
N LEU A 377 22.46 15.75 1.22
CA LEU A 377 21.75 16.83 0.53
C LEU A 377 21.64 16.63 -0.99
N ARG A 378 22.58 15.91 -1.60
CA ARG A 378 22.54 15.55 -3.03
C ARG A 378 21.35 14.64 -3.39
N ASP A 379 20.88 13.79 -2.47
CA ASP A 379 19.76 12.88 -2.74
C ASP A 379 18.45 13.66 -2.87
N LEU A 380 18.33 14.77 -2.14
CA LEU A 380 17.19 15.69 -2.20
C LEU A 380 17.17 16.51 -3.49
N LYS A 381 18.23 16.47 -4.31
CA LYS A 381 18.26 17.12 -5.62
C LYS A 381 17.67 16.24 -6.73
N GLU A 382 17.46 14.95 -6.48
CA GLU A 382 16.82 14.05 -7.46
C GLU A 382 15.34 14.46 -7.65
N PRO A 383 14.89 14.78 -8.87
CA PRO A 383 13.53 15.29 -9.10
C PRO A 383 12.42 14.35 -8.58
N LEU A 384 12.59 13.04 -8.76
CA LEU A 384 11.62 12.04 -8.27
C LEU A 384 11.59 11.96 -6.75
N VAL A 385 12.69 12.26 -6.06
CA VAL A 385 12.72 12.34 -4.59
C VAL A 385 11.97 13.56 -4.10
N GLN A 386 12.12 14.71 -4.77
CA GLN A 386 11.39 15.93 -4.44
C GLN A 386 9.89 15.79 -4.67
N TRP A 387 9.51 15.17 -5.79
CA TRP A 387 8.11 14.81 -6.07
C TRP A 387 7.53 13.93 -4.97
N CYS A 388 8.25 12.86 -4.59
CA CYS A 388 7.80 11.94 -3.54
C CYS A 388 7.66 12.65 -2.19
N LEU A 389 8.64 13.48 -1.81
CA LEU A 389 8.58 14.28 -0.59
C LEU A 389 7.39 15.24 -0.59
N LEU A 390 7.17 15.97 -1.69
CA LEU A 390 6.05 16.90 -1.80
C LEU A 390 4.70 16.16 -1.75
N PHE A 391 4.60 15.01 -2.42
CA PHE A 391 3.42 14.14 -2.36
C PHE A 391 3.11 13.73 -0.92
N LEU A 392 4.13 13.24 -0.18
CA LEU A 392 3.99 12.81 1.21
C LEU A 392 3.61 13.95 2.14
N VAL A 393 4.21 15.14 1.96
CA VAL A 393 3.92 16.33 2.77
C VAL A 393 2.48 16.78 2.55
N ILE A 394 2.04 16.95 1.30
CA ILE A 394 0.67 17.38 0.99
C ILE A 394 -0.35 16.36 1.52
N TRP A 395 -0.09 15.06 1.30
CA TRP A 395 -0.95 14.00 1.83
C TRP A 395 -1.04 14.04 3.35
N ALA A 396 0.08 14.20 4.05
CA ALA A 396 0.14 14.21 5.51
C ALA A 396 -0.54 15.45 6.11
N LEU A 397 -0.41 16.61 5.46
CA LEU A 397 -1.10 17.83 5.88
C LEU A 397 -2.62 17.70 5.74
N LEU A 398 -3.10 17.15 4.62
CA LEU A 398 -4.54 17.01 4.36
C LEU A 398 -5.20 15.92 5.23
N ASN A 399 -4.53 14.79 5.45
CA ASN A 399 -5.09 13.68 6.22
C ASN A 399 -4.71 13.70 7.71
N GLY A 400 -3.81 14.61 8.11
CA GLY A 400 -3.25 14.61 9.46
C GLY A 400 -4.25 14.94 10.56
N ILE A 401 -5.18 15.86 10.31
CA ILE A 401 -6.22 16.24 11.29
C ILE A 401 -7.13 15.04 11.56
N VAL A 402 -7.68 14.43 10.50
CA VAL A 402 -8.53 13.23 10.61
C VAL A 402 -7.79 12.06 11.25
N SER A 403 -6.53 11.83 10.86
CA SER A 403 -5.70 10.75 11.43
C SER A 403 -5.38 10.98 12.92
N SER A 404 -5.37 12.23 13.37
CA SER A 404 -5.16 12.58 14.78
C SER A 404 -6.42 12.41 15.62
N ALA A 405 -7.60 12.50 15.00
CA ALA A 405 -8.89 12.29 15.65
C ALA A 405 -9.22 10.80 15.84
N ASN A 406 -8.82 9.97 14.87
CA ASN A 406 -9.06 8.54 14.89
C ASN A 406 -7.87 7.78 14.29
N PHE A 407 -7.12 7.09 15.14
CA PHE A 407 -5.94 6.35 14.69
C PHE A 407 -6.28 5.16 13.79
N GLY A 408 -7.45 4.54 13.94
CA GLY A 408 -7.89 3.45 13.05
C GLY A 408 -8.05 3.94 11.61
N VAL A 409 -8.70 5.09 11.43
CA VAL A 409 -8.81 5.75 10.12
C VAL A 409 -7.43 6.15 9.60
N GLY A 410 -6.58 6.73 10.45
CA GLY A 410 -5.21 7.11 10.09
C GLY A 410 -4.38 5.93 9.57
N VAL A 411 -4.43 4.79 10.26
CA VAL A 411 -3.73 3.55 9.84
C VAL A 411 -4.25 3.07 8.48
N ARG A 412 -5.57 3.06 8.27
CA ARG A 412 -6.18 2.68 6.98
C ARG A 412 -5.78 3.63 5.86
N TYR A 413 -5.82 4.95 6.10
CA TYR A 413 -5.49 5.95 5.09
C TYR A 413 -4.00 5.93 4.75
N LYS A 414 -3.11 5.62 5.70
CA LYS A 414 -1.66 5.50 5.49
C LYS A 414 -1.32 4.55 4.33
N LEU A 415 -2.15 3.53 4.07
CA LEU A 415 -2.04 2.65 2.91
C LEU A 415 -1.76 3.41 1.60
N GLN A 416 -2.43 4.55 1.40
CA GLN A 416 -2.37 5.37 0.19
C GLN A 416 -0.93 5.82 -0.15
N VAL A 417 -0.10 6.02 0.87
CA VAL A 417 1.25 6.56 0.72
C VAL A 417 2.35 5.62 1.17
N LEU A 418 1.99 4.51 1.82
CA LEU A 418 2.92 3.60 2.47
C LEU A 418 4.00 3.05 1.52
N PRO A 419 3.70 2.67 0.25
CA PRO A 419 4.74 2.24 -0.69
C PRO A 419 5.74 3.36 -1.04
N LEU A 420 5.26 4.59 -1.21
CA LEU A 420 6.10 5.76 -1.52
C LEU A 420 6.97 6.13 -0.31
N LEU A 421 6.39 6.13 0.89
CA LEU A 421 7.10 6.36 2.15
C LEU A 421 8.20 5.32 2.35
N LEU A 422 7.87 4.02 2.26
CA LEU A 422 8.86 2.94 2.38
C LEU A 422 9.96 3.04 1.34
N GLY A 423 9.60 3.24 0.07
CA GLY A 423 10.56 3.38 -1.03
C GLY A 423 11.52 4.56 -0.81
N LEU A 424 10.98 5.71 -0.38
CA LEU A 424 11.77 6.90 -0.06
C LEU A 424 12.71 6.67 1.12
N LEU A 425 12.19 6.17 2.25
CA LEU A 425 12.98 5.95 3.46
C LEU A 425 14.11 4.95 3.21
N MET A 426 13.82 3.85 2.52
CA MET A 426 14.83 2.86 2.15
C MET A 426 15.88 3.40 1.19
N TYR A 427 15.44 4.17 0.18
CA TYR A 427 16.36 4.81 -0.74
C TYR A 427 17.31 5.74 0.04
N LEU A 428 16.80 6.60 0.91
CA LEU A 428 17.62 7.52 1.69
C LEU A 428 18.52 6.82 2.71
N ALA A 429 18.05 5.73 3.33
CA ALA A 429 18.79 4.92 4.31
C ALA A 429 19.84 3.97 3.70
N ARG A 430 19.95 3.89 2.36
CA ARG A 430 20.81 2.94 1.66
C ARG A 430 22.29 3.09 2.04
N ARG A 431 22.96 1.96 2.31
CA ARG A 431 24.43 1.94 2.45
C ARG A 431 25.05 2.21 1.08
N ARG A 432 25.97 3.16 1.03
CA ARG A 432 26.73 3.48 -0.18
C ARG A 432 28.11 2.86 -0.03
N LYS A 433 28.52 2.04 -1.01
CA LYS A 433 29.93 1.62 -1.09
C LYS A 433 30.76 2.90 -1.25
N VAL A 434 31.71 3.13 -0.35
CA VAL A 434 32.67 4.22 -0.50
C VAL A 434 33.47 3.90 -1.76
N PRO A 435 33.58 4.82 -2.75
CA PRO A 435 34.39 4.56 -3.94
C PRO A 435 35.82 4.18 -3.52
N HIS A 436 36.37 3.08 -4.04
CA HIS A 436 37.73 2.63 -3.71
C HIS A 436 38.78 3.73 -3.88
N ALA A 437 38.59 4.65 -4.84
CA ALA A 437 39.45 5.81 -5.04
C ALA A 437 39.51 6.76 -3.82
N ARG A 438 38.42 6.91 -3.04
CA ARG A 438 38.42 7.73 -1.81
C ARG A 438 39.14 7.05 -0.66
N LEU A 439 39.07 5.72 -0.60
CA LEU A 439 39.81 4.95 0.40
C LEU A 439 41.31 5.00 0.08
N GLN A 440 41.69 4.87 -1.20
CA GLN A 440 43.08 5.02 -1.65
C GLN A 440 43.62 6.44 -1.45
N SER A 441 42.84 7.48 -1.73
CA SER A 441 43.27 8.86 -1.47
C SER A 441 43.38 9.17 0.02
N ALA A 442 42.51 8.59 0.85
CA ALA A 442 42.56 8.75 2.31
C ALA A 442 43.74 7.97 2.91
N SER A 443 44.02 6.76 2.43
CA SER A 443 45.19 5.97 2.84
C SER A 443 46.50 6.59 2.34
N ALA A 444 46.55 7.11 1.12
CA ALA A 444 47.72 7.81 0.58
C ALA A 444 47.97 9.12 1.32
N ARG A 445 46.92 9.87 1.67
CA ARG A 445 47.04 11.09 2.48
C ARG A 445 47.42 10.79 3.93
N ALA A 446 46.94 9.68 4.50
CA ALA A 446 47.37 9.20 5.82
C ALA A 446 48.84 8.75 5.80
N ALA A 447 49.29 8.05 4.75
CA ALA A 447 50.69 7.64 4.58
C ALA A 447 51.63 8.85 4.36
N TYR A 448 51.20 9.85 3.59
CA TYR A 448 51.95 11.10 3.40
C TYR A 448 52.08 11.90 4.71
N LEU A 449 51.02 11.94 5.54
CA LEU A 449 51.04 12.62 6.83
C LEU A 449 51.77 11.84 7.93
N ALA A 450 51.98 10.53 7.76
CA ALA A 450 52.72 9.70 8.70
C ALA A 450 54.25 9.92 8.61
N GLY A 451 54.74 10.57 7.54
CA GLY A 451 56.17 10.85 7.34
C GLY A 451 57.04 9.58 7.18
N PRO A 452 58.31 9.72 6.76
CA PRO A 452 59.21 8.57 6.56
C PRO A 452 59.69 7.89 7.85
N ASP A 453 59.43 8.47 9.03
CA ASP A 453 60.14 8.08 10.26
C ASP A 453 59.46 6.95 11.05
N ALA A 454 58.41 6.33 10.53
CA ALA A 454 57.77 5.17 11.13
C ALA A 454 58.29 3.85 10.52
N GLY A 455 59.60 3.59 10.66
CA GLY A 455 60.13 2.22 10.64
C GLY A 455 61.44 2.00 9.90
N ALA A 456 62.58 2.16 10.61
CA ALA A 456 63.76 1.31 10.46
C ALA A 456 64.76 1.56 11.60
N SER A 457 64.67 0.80 12.69
CA SER A 457 65.87 0.46 13.48
C SER A 457 66.43 -0.85 12.90
N PRO A 458 67.66 -0.88 12.36
CA PRO A 458 68.32 -2.14 12.06
C PRO A 458 68.84 -2.73 13.37
N GLY A 459 68.34 -3.91 13.75
CA GLY A 459 68.96 -4.71 14.81
C GLY A 459 70.40 -5.06 14.40
N PRO A 460 71.34 -5.17 15.36
CA PRO A 460 72.73 -5.47 15.04
C PRO A 460 72.84 -6.91 14.52
N SER A 461 73.50 -7.07 13.38
CA SER A 461 74.03 -8.34 12.91
C SER A 461 75.08 -8.87 13.89
N PRO A 462 75.06 -10.17 14.25
CA PRO A 462 76.17 -10.76 14.97
C PRO A 462 77.33 -10.97 14.00
N ASP A 463 78.47 -10.36 14.31
CA ASP A 463 79.72 -10.58 13.59
C ASP A 463 80.32 -11.95 13.97
N LEU A 464 80.97 -12.56 12.98
CA LEU A 464 81.58 -13.89 13.01
C LEU A 464 82.81 -13.94 13.93
N SER A 465 82.93 -14.95 14.79
CA SER A 465 84.16 -15.74 15.02
C SER A 465 84.00 -16.73 16.19
N SER A 466 84.59 -17.92 16.00
CA SER A 466 84.63 -19.15 16.83
C SER A 466 83.37 -20.00 16.91
#